data_AF-A0A9X9BP02-F1
#
_entry.id   AF-A0A9X9BP02-F1
#
_cell.length_a   1.000
_cell.length_b   1.000
_cell.length_c   1.000
_cell.angle_alpha   90.00
_cell.angle_beta   90.00
_cell.angle_gamma   90.00
#
_symmetry.space_group_name_H-M   'P 1'
#
loop_
_entity.id
_entity.type
_entity.pdbx_description
1 polymer ?
#
loop_
_entity_poly.entity_id
_entity_poly.type
_entity_poly.pdbx_seq_one_letter_code
_entity_poly.pdbx_strand_id
1 'polypeptide(L)'
;MIRVLLSLDLIDSEDRRDDLYELIEKQNWKKLNDVDTVWTLTYPKHDHEDEEHFKKIKNYIASFFKTSAKELKIKELYYVAQLGNKEVISRVVRKVDGEYKAFTRELYKKK
;
A
#
# COMPACT_ATOMS: atom_id res chain seq x y z
N MET A 1 6.07 4.45 -18.45
CA MET A 1 6.50 4.36 -17.03
C MET A 1 5.26 4.43 -16.16
N ILE A 2 5.18 3.85 -14.97
CA ILE A 2 4.12 4.19 -14.00
C ILE A 2 4.78 4.62 -12.69
N ARG A 3 4.32 5.72 -12.10
CA ARG A 3 4.73 6.17 -10.76
C ARG A 3 3.63 5.88 -9.76
N VAL A 4 4.01 5.38 -8.59
CA VAL A 4 3.11 5.13 -7.48
C VAL A 4 3.48 6.07 -6.35
N LEU A 5 2.49 6.80 -5.84
CA LEU A 5 2.55 7.51 -4.57
C LEU A 5 1.67 6.76 -3.59
N LEU A 6 2.20 6.40 -2.43
CA LEU A 6 1.53 5.63 -1.40
C LEU A 6 1.59 6.42 -0.10
N SER A 7 0.46 6.53 0.59
CA SER A 7 0.38 6.93 2.00
C SER A 7 -0.20 5.77 2.79
N LEU A 8 0.31 5.54 3.99
CA LEU A 8 -0.19 4.47 4.86
C LEU A 8 -0.42 4.94 6.29
N ASP A 9 -1.16 4.14 7.05
CA ASP A 9 -1.36 4.35 8.47
C ASP A 9 -1.57 3.01 9.18
N LEU A 10 -1.23 2.95 10.47
CA LEU A 10 -1.39 1.79 11.34
C LEU A 10 -2.31 2.17 12.48
N ILE A 11 -3.28 1.31 12.79
CA ILE A 11 -4.16 1.50 13.96
C ILE A 11 -3.97 0.31 14.91
N ASP A 12 -3.71 0.64 16.18
CA ASP A 12 -3.47 -0.31 17.27
C ASP A 12 -2.28 -1.26 17.01
N SER A 13 -1.29 -0.80 16.25
CA SER A 13 -0.06 -1.52 15.85
C SER A 13 1.05 -0.55 15.45
N GLU A 14 1.02 0.67 15.98
CA GLU A 14 1.97 1.74 15.69
C GLU A 14 3.39 1.36 16.13
N ASP A 15 3.54 0.45 17.10
CA ASP A 15 4.79 -0.16 17.53
C ASP A 15 5.49 -0.98 16.42
N ARG A 16 4.76 -1.38 15.37
CA ARG A 16 5.28 -2.15 14.21
C ARG A 16 5.70 -1.27 13.04
N ARG A 17 5.63 0.06 13.18
CA ARG A 17 5.88 0.99 12.07
C ARG A 17 7.28 0.84 11.48
N ASP A 18 8.30 0.79 12.33
CA ASP A 18 9.69 0.69 11.89
C ASP A 18 9.95 -0.65 11.21
N ASP A 19 9.47 -1.76 11.79
CA ASP A 19 9.54 -3.10 11.17
C ASP A 19 8.89 -3.10 9.78
N LEU A 20 7.71 -2.48 9.64
CA LEU A 20 7.03 -2.37 8.35
C LEU A 20 7.82 -1.52 7.35
N TYR A 21 8.44 -0.44 7.80
CA TYR A 21 9.25 0.44 6.95
C TYR A 21 10.46 -0.28 6.39
N GLU A 22 11.13 -1.11 7.20
CA GLU A 22 12.21 -1.96 6.71
C GLU A 22 11.75 -2.93 5.61
N LEU A 23 10.56 -3.52 5.76
CA LEU A 23 9.99 -4.40 4.73
C LEU A 23 9.67 -3.64 3.43
N ILE A 24 9.15 -2.41 3.55
CA ILE A 24 8.84 -1.55 2.40
C ILE A 24 10.12 -1.15 1.66
N GLU A 25 11.17 -0.76 2.38
CA GLU A 25 12.48 -0.39 1.81
C GLU A 25 13.14 -1.55 1.07
N LYS A 26 13.09 -2.76 1.64
CA LYS A 26 13.58 -4.00 0.99
C LYS A 26 12.90 -4.29 -0.35
N GLN A 27 11.74 -3.69 -0.60
CA GLN A 27 11.00 -3.80 -1.85
C GLN A 27 11.27 -2.65 -2.85
N ASN A 28 12.32 -1.86 -2.65
CA ASN A 28 12.71 -0.72 -3.49
C ASN A 28 11.74 0.47 -3.47
N TRP A 29 10.84 0.54 -2.50
CA TRP A 29 10.09 1.76 -2.25
C TRP A 29 11.02 2.83 -1.67
N LYS A 30 10.79 4.07 -2.07
CA LYS A 30 11.55 5.22 -1.58
C LYS A 30 10.68 6.03 -0.62
N LYS A 31 11.11 6.11 0.63
CA LYS A 31 10.51 7.01 1.62
C LYS A 31 10.79 8.46 1.22
N LEU A 32 9.83 9.35 1.43
CA LEU A 32 10.05 10.78 1.27
C LEU A 32 10.54 11.38 2.61
N ASN A 33 11.49 12.31 2.56
CA ASN A 33 12.18 12.80 3.75
C ASN A 33 11.28 13.59 4.72
N ASP A 34 10.33 14.36 4.20
CA ASP A 34 9.57 15.34 4.99
C ASP A 34 8.14 14.88 5.33
N VAL A 35 7.81 13.61 5.06
CA VAL A 35 6.48 13.04 5.30
C VAL A 35 6.60 11.58 5.74
N ASP A 36 6.25 11.32 7.01
CA ASP A 36 6.60 10.07 7.69
C ASP A 36 6.04 8.81 7.05
N THR A 37 4.83 8.88 6.48
CA THR A 37 4.09 7.71 6.02
C THR A 37 3.98 7.60 4.51
N VAL A 38 4.71 8.44 3.77
CA VAL A 38 4.59 8.53 2.30
C VAL A 38 5.78 7.89 1.60
N TRP A 39 5.45 7.08 0.61
CA TRP A 39 6.38 6.25 -0.14
C TRP A 39 6.14 6.39 -1.63
N THR A 40 7.19 6.18 -2.41
CA THR A 40 7.09 6.15 -3.87
C THR A 40 7.72 4.90 -4.45
N LEU A 41 7.15 4.41 -5.56
CA LEU A 41 7.71 3.32 -6.35
C LEU A 41 7.54 3.66 -7.83
N THR A 42 8.55 3.33 -8.64
CA THR A 42 8.53 3.63 -10.08
C THR A 42 8.71 2.34 -10.88
N TYR A 43 7.82 2.14 -11.85
CA TYR A 43 7.85 1.04 -12.82
C TYR A 43 8.26 1.61 -14.18
N PRO A 44 9.57 1.67 -14.50
CA PRO A 44 10.05 2.35 -15.71
C PRO A 44 9.53 1.70 -17.00
N LYS A 45 9.42 0.36 -16.99
CA LYS A 45 9.02 -0.45 -18.15
C LYS A 45 7.51 -0.65 -18.30
N HIS A 46 6.69 -0.17 -17.36
CA HIS A 46 5.24 -0.33 -17.44
C HIS A 46 4.62 0.81 -18.25
N ASP A 47 3.66 0.46 -19.09
CA ASP A 47 2.93 1.39 -19.96
C ASP A 47 1.71 1.98 -19.23
N HIS A 48 1.50 3.29 -19.38
CA HIS A 48 0.35 4.01 -18.84
C HIS A 48 -0.96 3.75 -19.59
N GLU A 49 -0.89 3.21 -20.80
CA GLU A 49 -2.08 2.87 -21.61
C GLU A 49 -2.54 1.42 -21.38
N ASP A 50 -1.69 0.58 -20.79
CA ASP A 50 -1.97 -0.84 -20.58
C ASP A 50 -2.58 -1.11 -19.20
N GLU A 51 -3.85 -1.52 -19.19
CA GLU A 51 -4.59 -1.84 -17.97
C GLU A 51 -4.03 -3.07 -17.22
N GLU A 52 -3.38 -4.00 -17.91
CA GLU A 52 -2.72 -5.14 -17.27
C GLU A 52 -1.58 -4.68 -16.37
N HIS A 53 -0.81 -3.67 -16.77
CA HIS A 53 0.26 -3.12 -15.94
C HIS A 53 -0.30 -2.53 -14.64
N PHE A 54 -1.40 -1.77 -14.71
CA PHE A 54 -2.06 -1.28 -13.49
C PHE A 54 -2.60 -2.41 -12.62
N LYS A 55 -3.19 -3.45 -13.23
CA LYS A 55 -3.68 -4.63 -12.50
C LYS A 55 -2.54 -5.35 -11.78
N LYS A 56 -1.39 -5.54 -12.43
CA LYS A 56 -0.18 -6.14 -11.84
C LYS A 56 0.32 -5.33 -10.64
N ILE A 57 0.40 -4.00 -10.77
CA ILE A 57 0.80 -3.12 -9.66
C ILE A 57 -0.21 -3.20 -8.50
N LYS A 58 -1.51 -3.11 -8.77
CA LYS A 58 -2.57 -3.20 -7.73
C LYS A 58 -2.52 -4.52 -6.97
N ASN A 59 -2.29 -5.63 -7.68
CA ASN A 59 -2.17 -6.96 -7.08
C ASN A 59 -0.90 -7.11 -6.25
N TYR A 60 0.22 -6.58 -6.75
CA TYR A 60 1.49 -6.55 -6.02
C TYR A 60 1.34 -5.80 -4.69
N ILE A 61 0.83 -4.56 -4.71
CA ILE A 61 0.62 -3.74 -3.50
C ILE A 61 -0.28 -4.47 -2.49
N ALA A 62 -1.39 -5.05 -2.97
CA ALA A 62 -2.31 -5.81 -2.12
C ALA A 62 -1.64 -6.99 -1.44
N SER A 63 -0.89 -7.78 -2.22
CA SER A 63 -0.23 -8.99 -1.76
C SER A 63 0.88 -8.65 -0.77
N PHE A 64 1.71 -7.66 -1.09
CA PHE A 64 2.80 -7.20 -0.24
C PHE A 64 2.29 -6.75 1.14
N PHE A 65 1.27 -5.88 1.19
CA PHE A 65 0.75 -5.38 2.46
C PHE A 65 -0.03 -6.44 3.24
N LYS A 66 -0.73 -7.35 2.56
CA LYS A 66 -1.35 -8.51 3.21
C LYS A 66 -0.32 -9.41 3.88
N THR A 67 0.78 -9.72 3.18
CA THR A 67 1.86 -10.56 3.70
C THR A 67 2.58 -9.87 4.85
N SER A 68 2.92 -8.59 4.70
CA SER A 68 3.60 -7.81 5.75
C SER A 68 2.74 -7.70 7.01
N ALA A 69 1.44 -7.43 6.87
CA ALA A 69 0.53 -7.39 8.01
C ALA A 69 0.42 -8.74 8.73
N LYS A 70 0.45 -9.84 7.98
CA LYS A 70 0.47 -11.20 8.55
C LYS A 70 1.75 -11.50 9.32
N GLU A 71 2.89 -11.16 8.73
CA GLU A 71 4.22 -11.41 9.33
C GLU A 71 4.41 -10.61 10.62
N LEU A 72 4.07 -9.33 10.59
CA LEU A 72 4.23 -8.41 11.71
C LEU A 72 3.05 -8.43 12.69
N LYS A 73 2.04 -9.27 12.43
CA LYS A 73 0.80 -9.38 13.23
C LYS A 73 0.10 -8.02 13.43
N ILE A 74 0.14 -7.16 12.41
CA ILE A 74 -0.51 -5.85 12.44
C ILE A 74 -2.03 -6.04 12.60
N LYS A 75 -2.70 -5.25 13.43
CA LYS A 75 -4.15 -5.32 13.60
C LYS A 75 -4.87 -4.70 12.41
N GLU A 76 -4.60 -3.43 12.13
CA GLU A 76 -5.12 -2.73 10.97
C GLU A 76 -4.03 -1.90 10.28
N LEU A 77 -3.89 -2.11 8.98
CA LEU A 77 -3.04 -1.31 8.10
C LEU A 77 -3.92 -0.66 7.04
N TYR A 78 -3.92 0.67 7.03
CA TYR A 78 -4.60 1.47 6.03
C TYR A 78 -3.59 1.95 4.99
N TYR A 79 -4.00 2.00 3.72
CA TYR A 79 -3.21 2.67 2.71
C TYR A 79 -4.06 3.26 1.59
N VAL A 80 -3.54 4.35 1.04
CA VAL A 80 -4.04 5.00 -0.17
C VAL A 80 -2.89 5.07 -1.16
N ALA A 81 -3.13 4.69 -2.42
CA ALA A 81 -2.12 4.83 -3.46
C ALA A 81 -2.69 5.45 -4.74
N GLN A 82 -1.93 6.38 -5.32
CA GLN A 82 -2.15 6.93 -6.65
C GLN A 82 -1.22 6.23 -7.64
N LEU A 83 -1.77 5.67 -8.71
CA LEU A 83 -1.00 4.97 -9.76
C LEU A 83 -1.04 5.79 -11.05
N GLY A 84 0.04 6.51 -11.37
CA GLY A 84 0.09 7.39 -12.53
C GLY A 84 -1.05 8.40 -12.52
N ASN A 85 -1.77 8.53 -13.65
CA ASN A 85 -2.98 9.35 -13.76
C ASN A 85 -4.29 8.53 -13.69
N LYS A 86 -4.23 7.26 -13.26
CA LYS A 86 -5.39 6.39 -13.09
C LYS A 86 -6.04 6.59 -11.72
N GLU A 87 -6.95 5.69 -11.34
CA GLU A 87 -7.69 5.72 -10.08
C GLU A 87 -6.79 5.71 -8.82
N VAL A 88 -7.28 6.37 -7.77
CA VAL A 88 -6.77 6.24 -6.41
C VAL A 88 -7.30 4.92 -5.83
N ILE A 89 -6.41 4.07 -5.31
CA ILE A 89 -6.82 2.91 -4.51
C ILE A 89 -6.83 3.28 -3.03
N SER A 90 -7.84 2.83 -2.30
CA SER A 90 -7.94 2.97 -0.84
C SER A 90 -8.31 1.62 -0.23
N ARG A 91 -7.48 1.13 0.68
CA ARG A 91 -7.64 -0.20 1.25
C ARG A 91 -7.29 -0.25 2.73
N VAL A 92 -7.88 -1.25 3.39
CA VAL A 92 -7.48 -1.71 4.73
C VAL A 92 -7.08 -3.17 4.65
N VAL A 93 -6.00 -3.51 5.34
CA VAL A 93 -5.60 -4.89 5.62
C VAL A 93 -5.81 -5.16 7.09
N ARG A 94 -6.60 -6.18 7.40
CA ARG A 94 -6.88 -6.62 8.77
C ARG A 94 -7.20 -8.10 8.82
N LYS A 95 -7.13 -8.67 10.02
CA LYS A 95 -7.44 -10.08 10.27
C LYS A 95 -8.95 -10.27 10.49
N VAL A 96 -9.56 -11.17 9.72
CA VAL A 96 -10.98 -11.57 9.83
C VAL A 96 -11.04 -13.08 9.76
N ASP A 97 -11.72 -13.71 10.71
CA ASP A 97 -11.86 -15.18 10.82
C ASP A 97 -10.51 -15.92 10.79
N GLY A 98 -9.49 -15.37 11.46
CA GLY A 98 -8.16 -15.99 11.49
C GLY A 98 -7.24 -15.62 10.33
N GLU A 99 -7.75 -14.98 9.28
CA GLU A 99 -7.01 -14.70 8.04
C GLU A 99 -6.85 -13.20 7.75
N TYR A 100 -5.68 -12.80 7.25
CA TYR A 100 -5.45 -11.44 6.78
C TYR A 100 -6.08 -11.23 5.40
N LYS A 101 -6.95 -10.22 5.30
CA LYS A 101 -7.66 -9.87 4.06
C LYS A 101 -7.49 -8.37 3.78
N ALA A 102 -7.46 -8.03 2.50
CA ALA A 102 -7.40 -6.64 2.03
C ALA A 102 -8.79 -6.24 1.50
N PHE A 103 -9.35 -5.16 2.03
CA PHE A 103 -10.68 -4.65 1.69
C PHE A 103 -10.57 -3.27 1.05
N THR A 104 -11.35 -3.03 0.00
CA THR A 104 -11.53 -1.68 -0.54
C THR A 104 -12.33 -0.84 0.47
N ARG A 105 -11.94 0.43 0.61
CA ARG A 105 -12.63 1.40 1.46
C ARG A 105 -13.19 2.56 0.65
N GLU A 106 -14.21 3.21 1.20
CA GLU A 106 -14.64 4.53 0.74
C GLU A 106 -13.47 5.52 0.93
N LEU A 107 -13.11 6.21 -0.15
CA LEU A 107 -12.00 7.15 -0.19
C LEU A 107 -12.36 8.50 0.45
N TYR A 108 -13.59 8.95 0.24
CA TYR A 108 -14.06 10.26 0.67
C TYR A 108 -15.09 10.12 1.78
N LYS A 109 -15.09 11.07 2.71
CA LYS A 109 -16.16 11.17 3.71
C LYS A 109 -17.49 11.42 3.00
N LYS A 110 -18.54 10.71 3.41
CA LYS A 110 -19.91 11.05 3.03
C LYS A 110 -20.23 12.44 3.58
N LYS A 111 -20.76 13.30 2.71
CA LYS A 111 -21.24 14.64 3.09
C LYS A 111 -22.54 14.51 3.87
#